data_AF-A0A9Q0YA06-F1
#
_entry.id   AF-A0A9Q0YA06-F1
#
_cell.length_a   1.000
_cell.length_b   1.000
_cell.length_c   1.000
_cell.angle_alpha   90.00
_cell.angle_beta   90.00
_cell.angle_gamma   90.00
#
_symmetry.space_group_name_H-M   'P 1'
#
loop_
_entity.id
_entity.type
_entity.pdbx_description
1 polymer ?
#
loop_
_entity_poly.entity_id
_entity_poly.type
_entity_poly.pdbx_seq_one_letter_code
_entity_poly.pdbx_strand_id
1 'polypeptide(L)'
;MIKLLIHASDKKMEVKYVKLLDCFKSVNDSAEHICLVSGKRVPVIKSLEELVFYQSKKPPKKIDLEKILQYAIKCDRLNTLRFDGFLMPYISNESGTLCNIVKGMKMDVEWVSRTTFGILVINKNACCWQNKTEKTFLYSEEYEKLIKKMTTNVSLGESTCA
;
A
#
# COMPACT_ATOMS: atom_id res chain seq x y z
N MET A 1 10.30 -0.95 -19.26
CA MET A 1 9.56 -0.23 -18.20
C MET A 1 10.45 0.23 -17.05
N ILE A 2 11.04 -0.62 -16.19
CA ILE A 2 11.92 -0.12 -15.09
C ILE A 2 13.20 0.58 -15.58
N LYS A 3 13.80 0.12 -16.68
CA LYS A 3 14.92 0.86 -17.30
C LYS A 3 14.53 2.29 -17.70
N LEU A 4 13.27 2.53 -18.07
CA LEU A 4 12.76 3.87 -18.38
C LEU A 4 12.54 4.69 -17.10
N LEU A 5 12.08 4.08 -16.01
CA LEU A 5 11.97 4.73 -14.70
C LEU A 5 13.34 5.15 -14.15
N ILE A 6 14.33 4.26 -14.23
CA ILE A 6 15.71 4.56 -13.83
C ILE A 6 16.26 5.68 -14.71
N HIS A 7 16.16 5.57 -16.04
CA HIS A 7 16.62 6.65 -16.92
C HIS A 7 15.88 7.97 -16.76
N ALA A 8 14.58 7.96 -16.53
CA ALA A 8 13.80 9.17 -16.27
C ALA A 8 14.30 9.83 -14.98
N SER A 9 14.52 9.05 -13.92
CA SER A 9 15.10 9.53 -12.67
C SER A 9 16.50 10.12 -12.88
N ASP A 10 17.40 9.39 -13.55
CA ASP A 10 18.78 9.81 -13.81
C ASP A 10 18.83 11.09 -14.68
N LYS A 11 17.93 11.19 -15.66
CA LYS A 11 17.81 12.35 -16.55
C LYS A 11 16.98 13.49 -15.95
N LYS A 12 16.62 13.43 -14.66
CA LYS A 12 15.79 14.43 -13.95
C LYS A 12 14.43 14.69 -14.64
N MET A 13 13.92 13.72 -15.38
CA MET A 13 12.57 13.78 -15.91
C MET A 13 11.58 13.60 -14.76
N GLU A 14 10.53 14.42 -14.74
CA GLU A 14 9.50 14.29 -13.71
C GLU A 14 8.70 13.00 -13.93
N VAL A 15 8.72 12.12 -12.93
CA VAL A 15 7.90 10.92 -12.90
C VAL A 15 6.88 11.11 -11.79
N LYS A 16 5.69 11.61 -12.14
CA LYS A 16 4.65 11.95 -11.15
C LYS A 16 3.86 10.75 -10.67
N TYR A 17 3.72 9.72 -11.50
CA TYR A 17 2.84 8.58 -11.24
C TYR A 17 3.55 7.25 -11.52
N VAL A 18 3.47 6.32 -10.58
CA VAL A 18 3.94 4.94 -10.75
C VAL A 18 2.87 3.96 -10.28
N LYS A 19 2.52 3.01 -11.15
CA LYS A 19 1.64 1.87 -10.82
C LYS A 19 2.40 0.56 -10.93
N LEU A 20 2.47 -0.18 -9.84
CA LEU A 20 3.08 -1.51 -9.74
C LEU A 20 1.99 -2.57 -9.85
N LEU A 21 1.81 -3.12 -11.06
CA LEU A 21 0.81 -4.14 -11.37
C LEU A 21 1.36 -5.55 -11.13
N ASP A 22 0.88 -6.24 -10.10
CA ASP A 22 1.20 -7.64 -9.76
C ASP A 22 2.71 -7.97 -9.72
N CYS A 23 3.53 -6.94 -9.48
CA CYS A 23 4.99 -7.04 -9.61
C CYS A 23 5.72 -6.69 -8.31
N PHE A 24 5.03 -6.19 -7.28
CA PHE A 24 5.61 -5.96 -5.97
C PHE A 24 6.05 -7.28 -5.31
N LYS A 25 7.26 -7.29 -4.74
CA LYS A 25 7.78 -8.41 -3.94
C LYS A 25 8.06 -7.97 -2.50
N SER A 26 8.86 -6.94 -2.33
CA SER A 26 9.25 -6.43 -1.00
C SER A 26 9.84 -5.02 -1.10
N VAL A 27 10.13 -4.42 0.04
CA VAL A 27 11.03 -3.27 0.17
C VAL A 27 12.32 -3.75 0.83
N ASN A 28 13.46 -3.24 0.41
CA ASN A 28 14.73 -3.62 1.03
C ASN A 28 14.87 -3.07 2.46
N ASP A 29 15.80 -3.60 3.24
CA ASP A 29 15.89 -3.26 4.67
C ASP A 29 16.29 -1.81 4.95
N SER A 30 17.06 -1.18 4.05
CA SER A 30 17.35 0.27 4.15
C SER A 30 16.20 1.15 3.64
N ALA A 31 15.12 0.58 3.09
CA ALA A 31 14.01 1.28 2.47
C ALA A 31 14.45 2.29 1.38
N GLU A 32 15.43 1.93 0.58
CA GLU A 32 15.97 2.74 -0.55
C GLU A 32 15.42 2.29 -1.90
N HIS A 33 14.88 1.07 -1.96
CA HIS A 33 14.26 0.57 -3.18
C HIS A 33 13.15 -0.45 -2.91
N ILE A 34 12.16 -0.42 -3.80
CA ILE A 34 11.17 -1.49 -3.91
C ILE A 34 11.76 -2.59 -4.80
N CYS A 35 11.76 -3.82 -4.28
CA CYS A 35 12.10 -5.02 -5.02
C CYS A 35 10.87 -5.57 -5.73
N LEU A 36 11.00 -5.82 -7.03
CA LEU A 36 9.96 -6.46 -7.82
C LEU A 36 10.17 -7.97 -7.95
N VAL A 37 9.11 -8.70 -8.29
CA VAL A 37 9.14 -10.15 -8.54
C VAL A 37 10.19 -10.52 -9.59
N SER A 38 10.38 -9.67 -10.60
CA SER A 38 11.42 -9.82 -11.63
C SER A 38 12.87 -9.64 -11.14
N GLY A 39 13.09 -9.33 -9.86
CA GLY A 39 14.42 -9.01 -9.30
C GLY A 39 14.88 -7.56 -9.57
N LYS A 40 14.18 -6.83 -10.44
CA LYS A 40 14.45 -5.41 -10.69
C LYS A 40 14.07 -4.56 -9.48
N ARG A 41 14.72 -3.39 -9.37
CA ARG A 41 14.57 -2.46 -8.26
C ARG A 41 13.99 -1.14 -8.75
N VAL A 42 13.04 -0.59 -7.99
CA VAL A 42 12.54 0.77 -8.17
C VAL A 42 13.21 1.64 -7.10
N PRO A 43 14.14 2.53 -7.47
CA PRO A 43 14.79 3.42 -6.50
C PRO A 43 13.82 4.49 -6.01
N VAL A 44 14.19 5.19 -4.94
CA VAL A 44 13.48 6.41 -4.52
C VAL A 44 13.39 7.41 -5.68
N ILE A 45 12.17 7.87 -5.98
CA ILE A 45 11.89 8.83 -7.05
C ILE A 45 11.43 10.14 -6.41
N LYS A 46 12.30 11.15 -6.40
CA LYS A 46 12.03 12.44 -5.71
C LYS A 46 10.87 13.24 -6.30
N SER A 47 10.59 13.05 -7.60
CA SER A 47 9.50 13.71 -8.32
C SER A 47 8.16 12.98 -8.24
N LEU A 48 8.10 11.82 -7.56
CA LEU A 48 6.91 10.99 -7.47
C LEU A 48 5.84 11.64 -6.61
N GLU A 49 4.63 11.78 -7.16
CA GLU A 49 3.47 12.36 -6.50
C GLU A 49 2.48 11.27 -6.06
N GLU A 50 2.31 10.21 -6.87
CA GLU A 50 1.43 9.08 -6.58
C GLU A 50 2.11 7.73 -6.85
N LEU A 51 1.99 6.82 -5.87
CA LEU A 51 2.46 5.44 -5.96
C LEU A 51 1.32 4.47 -5.70
N VAL A 52 1.02 3.62 -6.67
CA VAL A 52 -0.07 2.63 -6.59
C VAL A 52 0.50 1.21 -6.63
N PHE A 53 0.24 0.45 -5.58
CA PHE A 53 0.44 -1.00 -5.56
C PHE A 53 -0.88 -1.67 -5.93
N TYR A 54 -0.87 -2.45 -7.00
CA TYR A 54 -2.06 -3.14 -7.48
C TYR A 54 -1.81 -4.64 -7.54
N GLN A 55 -2.67 -5.42 -6.88
CA GLN A 55 -2.67 -6.86 -6.95
C GLN A 55 -4.01 -7.36 -7.51
N SER A 56 -3.98 -8.02 -8.66
CA SER A 56 -5.13 -8.72 -9.23
C SER A 56 -5.14 -10.22 -8.95
N LYS A 57 -3.97 -10.81 -8.71
CA LYS A 57 -3.84 -12.26 -8.50
C LYS A 57 -4.24 -12.65 -7.08
N LYS A 58 -5.17 -13.60 -6.96
CA LYS A 58 -5.58 -14.25 -5.70
C LYS A 58 -4.55 -15.31 -5.27
N PRO A 59 -4.32 -15.51 -3.96
CA PRO A 59 -4.89 -14.78 -2.83
C PRO A 59 -4.24 -13.40 -2.58
N PRO A 60 -4.98 -12.44 -1.99
CA PRO A 60 -4.42 -11.17 -1.53
C PRO A 60 -3.22 -11.39 -0.61
N LYS A 61 -2.12 -10.67 -0.84
CA LYS A 61 -0.90 -10.81 -0.03
C LYS A 61 -0.90 -9.86 1.16
N LYS A 62 -0.24 -10.29 2.24
CA LYS A 62 0.18 -9.38 3.31
C LYS A 62 1.28 -8.46 2.79
N ILE A 63 1.29 -7.22 3.26
CA ILE A 63 2.34 -6.24 2.98
C ILE A 63 3.04 -5.85 4.28
N ASP A 64 4.32 -5.54 4.16
CA ASP A 64 5.08 -4.87 5.22
C ASP A 64 4.85 -3.36 5.07
N LEU A 65 3.76 -2.88 5.68
CA LEU A 65 3.36 -1.48 5.56
C LEU A 65 4.45 -0.55 6.09
N GLU A 66 5.13 -0.91 7.18
CA GLU A 66 6.17 -0.09 7.78
C GLU A 66 7.30 0.22 6.79
N LYS A 67 7.88 -0.81 6.15
CA LYS A 67 8.95 -0.60 5.17
C LYS A 67 8.48 0.19 3.95
N ILE A 68 7.24 -0.02 3.51
CA ILE A 68 6.68 0.75 2.39
C ILE A 68 6.51 2.22 2.75
N LEU A 69 6.03 2.53 3.96
CA LEU A 69 5.92 3.91 4.44
C LEU A 69 7.30 4.57 4.58
N GLN A 70 8.30 3.85 5.10
CA GLN A 70 9.67 4.35 5.18
C GLN A 70 10.24 4.68 3.80
N TYR A 71 10.00 3.85 2.79
CA TYR A 71 10.38 4.15 1.40
C TYR A 71 9.64 5.37 0.86
N ALA A 72 8.33 5.42 1.09
CA ALA A 72 7.45 6.47 0.59
C ALA A 72 7.79 7.86 1.18
N ILE A 73 8.18 7.94 2.46
CA ILE A 73 8.64 9.19 3.09
C ILE A 73 9.91 9.75 2.45
N LYS A 74 10.75 8.92 1.84
CA LYS A 74 11.94 9.37 1.10
C LYS A 74 11.61 9.94 -0.28
N CYS A 75 10.39 9.74 -0.78
CA CYS A 75 9.91 10.34 -2.03
C CYS A 75 9.33 11.73 -1.71
N ASP A 76 10.15 12.78 -1.84
CA ASP A 76 9.86 14.12 -1.28
C ASP A 76 8.52 14.74 -1.70
N ARG A 77 8.04 14.43 -2.92
CA ARG A 77 6.79 14.95 -3.47
C ARG A 77 5.59 14.01 -3.33
N LEU A 78 5.77 12.84 -2.72
CA LEU A 78 4.72 11.83 -2.66
C LEU A 78 3.58 12.32 -1.78
N ASN A 79 2.41 12.45 -2.37
CA ASN A 79 1.20 12.88 -1.68
C ASN A 79 0.19 11.74 -1.50
N THR A 80 0.25 10.70 -2.36
CA THR A 80 -0.69 9.58 -2.32
C THR A 80 0.03 8.25 -2.46
N LEU A 81 -0.20 7.37 -1.48
CA LEU A 81 0.20 5.97 -1.50
C LEU A 81 -1.06 5.10 -1.51
N ARG A 82 -1.31 4.35 -2.59
CA ARG A 82 -2.52 3.54 -2.73
C ARG A 82 -2.21 2.04 -2.82
N PHE A 83 -2.99 1.25 -2.09
CA PHE A 83 -3.00 -0.21 -2.18
C PHE A 83 -4.35 -0.69 -2.73
N ASP A 84 -4.33 -1.47 -3.80
CA ASP A 84 -5.52 -2.07 -4.41
C ASP A 84 -5.36 -3.59 -4.45
N GLY A 85 -6.29 -4.31 -3.84
CA GLY A 85 -6.35 -5.77 -3.90
C GLY A 85 -5.40 -6.51 -2.95
N PHE A 86 -4.74 -5.80 -2.03
CA PHE A 86 -3.91 -6.39 -0.96
C PHE A 86 -4.74 -6.66 0.31
N LEU A 87 -4.26 -7.56 1.18
CA LEU A 87 -4.82 -7.64 2.54
C LEU A 87 -4.54 -6.33 3.28
N MET A 88 -5.57 -5.79 3.92
CA MET A 88 -5.40 -4.57 4.70
C MET A 88 -4.50 -4.85 5.90
N PRO A 89 -3.39 -4.11 6.08
CA PRO A 89 -2.55 -4.28 7.26
C PRO A 89 -3.30 -3.76 8.49
N TYR A 90 -3.14 -4.46 9.62
CA TYR A 90 -3.65 -3.97 10.90
C TYR A 90 -2.78 -2.81 11.40
N ILE A 91 -3.41 -1.79 11.98
CA ILE A 91 -2.73 -0.69 12.66
C ILE A 91 -3.42 -0.56 14.01
N SER A 92 -2.68 -0.79 15.10
CA SER A 92 -3.17 -0.52 16.45
C SER A 92 -2.90 0.92 16.84
N ASN A 93 -3.78 1.44 17.68
CA ASN A 93 -3.65 2.73 18.35
C ASN A 93 -2.59 2.73 19.47
N GLU A 94 -2.06 1.55 19.82
CA GLU A 94 -0.97 1.41 20.78
C GLU A 94 0.31 2.07 20.23
N SER A 95 1.06 2.73 21.10
CA SER A 95 2.25 3.52 20.74
C SER A 95 3.36 2.64 20.16
N GLY A 96 3.27 2.35 18.87
CA GLY A 96 4.26 1.60 18.10
C GLY A 96 4.93 2.44 17.01
N THR A 97 6.06 1.95 16.50
CA THR A 97 6.86 2.57 15.43
C THR A 97 6.00 2.99 14.23
N LEU A 98 5.03 2.15 13.85
CA LEU A 98 4.12 2.43 12.74
C LEU A 98 3.23 3.66 12.97
N CYS A 99 2.68 3.83 14.18
CA CYS A 99 1.85 4.99 14.52
C CYS A 99 2.68 6.29 14.52
N ASN A 100 3.94 6.23 14.95
CA ASN A 100 4.86 7.37 14.87
C ASN A 100 5.15 7.79 13.42
N ILE A 101 5.39 6.81 12.54
CA ILE A 101 5.57 7.04 11.09
C ILE A 101 4.31 7.68 10.50
N VAL A 102 3.13 7.11 10.81
CA VAL A 102 1.83 7.59 10.35
C VAL A 102 1.53 9.02 10.80
N LYS A 103 1.88 9.39 12.04
CA LYS A 103 1.70 10.76 12.55
C LYS A 103 2.63 11.77 11.88
N GLY A 104 3.84 11.35 11.50
CA GLY A 104 4.84 12.21 10.87
C GLY A 104 4.69 12.38 9.35
N MET A 105 3.94 11.52 8.67
CA MET A 105 3.86 11.54 7.21
C MET A 105 2.92 12.64 6.68
N LYS A 106 3.33 13.28 5.58
CA LYS A 106 2.52 14.30 4.89
C LYS A 106 1.55 13.70 3.86
N MET A 107 1.86 12.52 3.34
CA MET A 107 1.05 11.83 2.34
C MET A 107 -0.21 11.19 2.92
N ASP A 108 -1.19 10.95 2.06
CA ASP A 108 -2.34 10.10 2.33
C ASP A 108 -2.02 8.65 1.96
N VAL A 109 -2.55 7.72 2.75
CA VAL A 109 -2.42 6.28 2.51
C VAL A 109 -3.81 5.72 2.31
N GLU A 110 -4.07 5.23 1.11
CA GLU A 110 -5.36 4.72 0.69
C GLU A 110 -5.33 3.21 0.53
N TRP A 111 -6.39 2.56 0.96
CA TRP A 111 -6.61 1.14 0.72
C TRP A 111 -7.95 0.93 0.06
N VAL A 112 -7.93 0.20 -1.05
CA VAL A 112 -9.09 -0.09 -1.89
C VAL A 112 -9.33 -1.59 -1.87
N SER A 113 -10.43 -2.02 -1.26
CA SER A 113 -10.89 -3.40 -1.38
C SER A 113 -11.64 -3.62 -2.68
N ARG A 114 -11.61 -4.85 -3.16
CA ARG A 114 -12.58 -5.36 -4.14
C ARG A 114 -13.88 -5.86 -3.50
N THR A 115 -13.93 -5.97 -2.17
CA THR A 115 -15.02 -6.64 -1.44
C THR A 115 -15.83 -5.71 -0.54
N THR A 116 -15.42 -4.45 -0.42
CA THR A 116 -16.09 -3.42 0.39
C THR A 116 -16.41 -2.22 -0.49
N PHE A 117 -17.57 -1.60 -0.24
CA PHE A 117 -17.98 -0.39 -0.94
C PHE A 117 -17.31 0.81 -0.27
N GLY A 118 -16.05 1.09 -0.61
CA GLY A 118 -15.38 2.29 -0.11
C GLY A 118 -13.86 2.27 -0.19
N ILE A 119 -13.27 3.47 -0.14
CA ILE A 119 -11.84 3.69 0.04
C ILE A 119 -11.60 3.92 1.53
N LEU A 120 -10.67 3.17 2.09
CA LEU A 120 -10.19 3.39 3.45
C LEU A 120 -8.94 4.27 3.39
N VAL A 121 -8.80 5.17 4.35
CA VAL A 121 -7.61 6.00 4.52
C VAL A 121 -7.09 5.87 5.94
N ILE A 122 -5.78 6.03 6.15
CA ILE A 122 -5.23 6.06 7.50
C ILE A 122 -5.58 7.40 8.16
N ASN A 123 -6.26 7.36 9.31
CA ASN A 123 -6.38 8.53 10.19
C ASN A 123 -5.09 8.72 10.98
N LYS A 124 -4.38 9.83 10.72
CA LYS A 124 -3.07 10.10 11.33
C LYS A 124 -3.13 10.35 12.84
N ASN A 125 -4.24 10.88 13.34
CA ASN A 125 -4.40 11.20 14.77
C ASN A 125 -4.75 9.94 15.57
N ALA A 126 -5.67 9.14 15.05
CA ALA A 126 -6.16 7.92 15.69
C ALA A 126 -5.31 6.68 15.40
N CYS A 127 -4.38 6.75 14.43
CA CYS A 127 -3.55 5.62 13.98
C CYS A 127 -4.36 4.38 13.64
N CYS A 128 -5.44 4.56 12.88
CA CYS A 128 -6.30 3.47 12.44
C CYS A 128 -6.86 3.76 11.04
N TRP A 129 -7.49 2.75 10.43
CA TRP A 129 -8.18 2.92 9.16
C TRP A 129 -9.53 3.60 9.39
N GLN A 130 -9.90 4.53 8.51
CA GLN A 130 -11.20 5.17 8.47
C GLN A 130 -11.78 5.12 7.06
N ASN A 131 -13.10 5.00 6.94
CA ASN A 131 -13.78 5.18 5.66
C ASN A 131 -13.62 6.64 5.19
N LYS A 132 -13.14 6.84 3.96
CA LYS A 132 -12.89 8.18 3.40
C LYS A 132 -14.18 9.02 3.29
N THR A 133 -15.31 8.38 2.99
CA THR A 133 -16.60 9.06 2.77
C THR A 133 -17.37 9.24 4.07
N GLU A 134 -17.50 8.16 4.85
CA GLU A 134 -18.36 8.13 6.04
C GLU A 134 -17.64 8.57 7.32
N LYS A 135 -16.29 8.64 7.29
CA LYS A 135 -15.43 8.90 8.48
C LYS A 135 -15.66 7.94 9.65
N THR A 136 -16.20 6.77 9.37
CA THR A 136 -16.32 5.66 10.32
C THR A 136 -14.95 5.00 10.49
N PHE A 137 -14.55 4.76 11.74
CA PHE A 137 -13.28 4.11 12.07
C PHE A 137 -13.43 2.60 12.08
N LEU A 138 -12.40 1.89 11.60
CA LEU A 138 -12.34 0.44 11.70
C LEU A 138 -11.53 0.05 12.94
N TYR A 139 -12.24 -0.39 13.97
CA TYR A 139 -11.64 -0.99 15.16
C TYR A 139 -11.44 -2.51 14.96
N SER A 140 -10.78 -3.18 15.91
CA SER A 140 -10.32 -4.58 15.81
C SER A 140 -11.39 -5.56 15.31
N GLU A 141 -12.62 -5.52 15.83
CA GLU A 141 -13.69 -6.43 15.40
C GLU A 141 -14.12 -6.24 13.94
N GLU A 142 -14.20 -4.99 13.48
CA GLU A 142 -14.59 -4.68 12.09
C GLU A 142 -13.45 -5.02 11.12
N TYR A 143 -12.21 -4.78 11.55
CA TYR A 143 -11.01 -5.26 10.86
C TYR A 143 -11.05 -6.78 10.68
N GLU A 144 -11.32 -7.54 11.74
CA GLU A 144 -11.39 -9.00 11.67
C GLU A 144 -12.51 -9.49 10.75
N LYS A 145 -13.71 -8.89 10.82
CA LYS A 145 -14.83 -9.19 9.90
C LYS A 145 -14.43 -8.95 8.45
N LEU A 146 -13.73 -7.85 8.18
CA LEU A 146 -13.28 -7.44 6.85
C LEU A 146 -12.20 -8.38 6.29
N ILE A 147 -11.22 -8.77 7.12
CA ILE A 147 -10.21 -9.76 6.75
C ILE A 147 -10.85 -11.13 6.51
N LYS A 148 -11.75 -11.59 7.39
CA LYS A 148 -12.48 -12.86 7.24
C LYS A 148 -13.28 -12.89 5.93
N LYS A 149 -13.96 -11.80 5.58
CA LYS A 149 -14.68 -11.68 4.30
C LYS A 149 -13.73 -11.79 3.10
N MET A 150 -12.57 -11.15 3.18
CA MET A 150 -11.57 -11.21 2.11
C MET A 150 -10.94 -12.59 1.96
N THR A 151 -10.70 -13.33 3.04
CA THR A 151 -10.16 -14.69 2.99
C THR A 151 -11.22 -15.74 2.62
N THR A 152 -12.48 -15.58 3.04
CA THR A 152 -13.57 -16.51 2.70
C THR A 152 -13.98 -16.40 1.22
N ASN A 153 -13.94 -15.20 0.63
CA ASN A 153 -14.16 -15.00 -0.80
C ASN A 153 -13.01 -15.53 -1.68
N VAL A 154 -11.87 -15.87 -1.07
CA VAL A 154 -10.78 -16.59 -1.76
C VAL A 154 -11.11 -18.08 -1.82
N SER A 155 -11.54 -18.69 -0.71
CA SER A 155 -11.84 -20.13 -0.67
C SER A 155 -13.06 -20.54 -1.49
N LEU A 156 -14.08 -19.67 -1.60
CA LEU A 156 -15.25 -19.94 -2.45
C LEU A 156 -14.96 -19.81 -3.96
N GLY A 157 -13.85 -19.19 -4.35
CA GLY A 157 -13.44 -19.05 -5.75
C GLY A 157 -12.65 -20.23 -6.32
N GLU A 158 -12.34 -21.24 -5.49
CA GLU A 158 -11.57 -22.44 -5.88
C GLU A 158 -12.47 -23.66 -6.17
N SER A 159 -13.82 -23.54 -6.09
CA SER A 159 -14.77 -24.66 -6.25
C SER A 159 -15.58 -24.68 -7.55
N THR A 160 -15.15 -24.01 -8.63
CA THR A 160 -15.79 -24.17 -9.95
C THR A 160 -14.75 -24.35 -11.06
N CYS A 161 -14.10 -25.50 -11.04
CA CYS A 161 -13.58 -26.21 -12.21
C CYS A 161 -13.61 -27.71 -11.86
N ALA A 162 -14.78 -28.33 -12.05
CA ALA A 162 -14.92 -29.77 -12.19
C ALA A 162 -15.40 -30.05 -13.62
#